data_AF-A0A661E399-F1
#
_entry.id   AF-A0A661E399-F1
#
_cell.length_a   1.000
_cell.length_b   1.000
_cell.length_c   1.000
_cell.angle_alpha   90.00
_cell.angle_beta   90.00
_cell.angle_gamma   90.00
#
_symmetry.space_group_name_H-M   'P 1'
#
loop_
_entity.id
_entity.type
_entity.pdbx_description
1 polymer ?
#
loop_
_entity_poly.entity_id
_entity_poly.type
_entity_poly.pdbx_seq_one_letter_code
_entity_poly.pdbx_strand_id
1 'polypeptide(L)'
;MISTIYIEQAIADHPRLTSLLERYPKAAQVSCERYGEVFNRKAQNFRLQKLKPSLIAARKHQGRLLPSPPEYRIGEGAGYYFSHLLNCLYDCRYCFLQGMYRSAHYVWFLNYEEFAQDIRELVAQGPSWFYSGYDCDSLALDPVTGFADFALDLFADLPAHARLELRTKSTQIRSLLAREPLQNVVTAFSFTPAAVGNALELKVPAIEKRVAAMVKL
;
A
#
# COMPACT_ATOMS: atom_id res chain seq x y z
N MET A 1 9.76 7.12 13.29
CA MET A 1 9.84 5.74 13.80
C MET A 1 8.48 5.37 14.39
N ILE A 2 7.96 4.19 14.11
CA ILE A 2 6.68 3.71 14.67
C ILE A 2 6.91 3.40 16.15
N SER A 3 6.16 4.05 17.05
CA SER A 3 6.29 3.86 18.50
C SER A 3 5.12 3.11 19.13
N THR A 4 4.04 2.94 18.38
CA THR A 4 2.81 2.28 18.84
C THR A 4 2.27 1.44 17.70
N ILE A 5 2.00 0.18 18.00
CA ILE A 5 1.42 -0.79 17.10
C ILE A 5 0.11 -1.27 17.73
N TYR A 6 -1.00 -0.97 17.07
CA TYR A 6 -2.29 -1.56 17.41
C TYR A 6 -2.42 -2.90 16.68
N ILE A 7 -2.93 -3.91 17.36
CA ILE A 7 -2.94 -5.30 16.88
C ILE A 7 -4.38 -5.80 16.94
N GLU A 8 -4.96 -6.09 15.77
CA GLU A 8 -6.28 -6.71 15.70
C GLU A 8 -6.21 -8.16 16.18
N GLN A 9 -7.14 -8.58 17.06
CA GLN A 9 -7.16 -9.93 17.62
C GLN A 9 -7.11 -11.03 16.55
N ALA A 10 -7.76 -10.79 15.41
CA ALA A 10 -7.81 -11.73 14.28
C ALA A 10 -6.45 -12.02 13.61
N ILE A 11 -5.40 -11.26 13.93
CA ILE A 11 -4.04 -11.45 13.39
C ILE A 11 -2.97 -11.67 14.46
N ALA A 12 -3.37 -11.92 15.71
CA ALA A 12 -2.45 -12.03 16.84
C ALA A 12 -1.35 -13.10 16.63
N ASP A 13 -1.68 -14.19 15.93
CA ASP A 13 -0.75 -15.29 15.63
C ASP A 13 -0.20 -15.24 14.19
N HIS A 14 -0.40 -14.14 13.48
CA HIS A 14 -0.03 -14.04 12.07
C HIS A 14 1.50 -13.90 11.90
N PRO A 15 2.19 -14.70 11.05
CA PRO A 15 3.66 -14.67 10.93
C PRO A 15 4.25 -13.28 10.61
N ARG A 16 3.60 -12.51 9.72
CA ARG A 16 4.00 -11.12 9.43
C ARG A 16 3.97 -10.19 10.66
N LEU A 17 3.14 -10.47 11.66
CA LEU A 17 3.13 -9.70 12.91
C LEU A 17 4.42 -9.94 13.69
N THR A 18 4.91 -11.18 13.76
CA THR A 18 6.18 -11.50 14.44
C THR A 18 7.33 -10.67 13.87
N SER A 19 7.51 -10.68 12.55
CA SER A 19 8.56 -9.90 11.88
C SER A 19 8.40 -8.39 12.10
N LEU A 20 7.16 -7.90 12.21
CA LEU A 20 6.89 -6.49 12.53
C LEU A 20 7.34 -6.14 13.95
N LEU A 21 7.02 -6.98 14.93
CA LEU A 21 7.34 -6.74 16.34
C LEU A 21 8.85 -6.85 16.59
N GLU A 22 9.54 -7.80 15.93
CA GLU A 22 11.00 -7.89 15.95
C GLU A 22 11.68 -6.64 15.39
N ARG A 23 11.08 -6.03 14.35
CA ARG A 23 11.58 -4.79 13.77
C ARG A 23 11.38 -3.57 14.67
N TYR A 24 10.33 -3.58 15.48
CA TYR A 24 9.97 -2.48 16.38
C TYR A 24 9.86 -2.95 17.84
N PRO A 25 10.95 -3.46 18.45
CA PRO A 25 10.90 -4.12 19.75
C PRO A 25 10.55 -3.16 20.91
N LYS A 26 10.67 -1.85 20.67
CA LYS A 26 10.34 -0.79 21.64
C LYS A 26 8.96 -0.18 21.42
N ALA A 27 8.21 -0.60 20.41
CA ALA A 27 6.88 -0.06 20.16
C ALA A 27 5.90 -0.59 21.22
N ALA A 28 5.07 0.31 21.75
CA ALA A 28 3.95 -0.09 22.60
C ALA A 28 2.95 -0.91 21.78
N GLN A 29 2.57 -2.07 22.30
CA GLN A 29 1.61 -2.97 21.67
C GLN A 29 0.24 -2.78 22.33
N VAL A 30 -0.81 -2.57 21.53
CA VAL A 30 -2.16 -2.35 22.03
C VAL A 30 -3.12 -3.23 21.25
N SER A 31 -3.80 -4.17 21.91
CA SER A 31 -4.82 -4.99 21.28
C SER A 31 -6.08 -4.19 20.96
N CYS A 32 -6.72 -4.47 19.83
CA CYS A 32 -8.07 -4.02 19.50
C CYS A 32 -8.88 -5.16 18.89
N GLU A 33 -10.21 -5.11 19.00
CA GLU A 33 -11.07 -6.13 18.39
C GLU A 33 -11.08 -5.95 16.87
N ARG A 34 -11.19 -4.70 16.40
CA ARG A 34 -11.18 -4.33 14.98
C ARG A 34 -10.40 -3.04 14.77
N TYR A 35 -9.69 -2.91 13.65
CA TYR A 35 -8.92 -1.70 13.35
C TYR A 35 -9.76 -0.40 13.36
N GLY A 36 -11.06 -0.48 13.08
CA GLY A 36 -12.00 0.66 13.12
C GLY A 36 -12.24 1.26 14.52
N GLU A 37 -11.89 0.54 15.58
CA GLU A 37 -11.91 1.07 16.96
C GLU A 37 -10.80 2.08 17.23
N VAL A 38 -9.83 2.15 16.34
CA VAL A 38 -8.68 3.06 16.41
C VAL A 38 -8.67 3.98 15.19
N PHE A 39 -8.97 3.45 14.01
CA PHE A 39 -8.90 4.15 12.75
C PHE A 39 -10.22 4.85 12.37
N ASN A 40 -10.12 6.10 11.92
CA ASN A 40 -11.22 6.89 11.36
C ASN A 40 -12.43 7.14 12.30
N ARG A 41 -12.19 7.18 13.61
CA ARG A 41 -13.20 7.54 14.61
C ARG A 41 -13.54 9.03 14.58
N LYS A 42 -14.70 9.37 15.17
CA LYS A 42 -15.08 10.76 15.44
C LYS A 42 -14.02 11.42 16.33
N ALA A 43 -13.85 12.74 16.17
CA ALA A 43 -12.93 13.57 16.96
C ALA A 43 -11.42 13.23 16.85
N GLN A 44 -10.99 12.55 15.77
CA GLN A 44 -9.56 12.43 15.47
C GLN A 44 -9.03 13.67 14.74
N ASN A 45 -7.78 14.02 15.02
CA ASN A 45 -7.08 15.10 14.32
C ASN A 45 -5.96 14.50 13.45
N PHE A 46 -6.19 14.50 12.14
CA PHE A 46 -5.24 13.97 11.16
C PHE A 46 -3.86 14.63 11.28
N ARG A 47 -3.79 15.96 11.46
CA ARG A 47 -2.52 16.70 11.49
C ARG A 47 -1.69 16.39 12.73
N LEU A 48 -2.32 16.29 13.89
CA LEU A 48 -1.64 15.86 15.12
C LEU A 48 -1.11 14.43 14.98
N GLN A 49 -1.92 13.51 14.45
CA GLN A 49 -1.48 12.13 14.22
C GLN A 49 -0.34 12.04 13.20
N LYS A 50 -0.29 12.92 12.19
CA LYS A 50 0.76 12.91 11.16
C LYS A 50 2.15 13.29 11.69
N LEU A 51 2.21 13.96 12.86
CA LEU A 51 3.48 14.21 13.56
C LEU A 51 4.12 12.91 14.04
N LYS A 52 3.29 11.96 14.52
CA LYS A 52 3.73 10.68 15.08
C LYS A 52 2.68 9.59 14.83
N PRO A 53 2.56 9.07 13.60
CA PRO A 53 1.55 8.10 13.27
C PRO A 53 1.89 6.72 13.83
N SER A 54 0.92 6.10 14.49
CA SER A 54 0.91 4.67 14.83
C SER A 54 0.68 3.80 13.60
N LEU A 55 1.07 2.54 13.72
CA LEU A 55 0.73 1.47 12.78
C LEU A 55 -0.37 0.60 13.39
N ILE A 56 -1.34 0.19 12.60
CA ILE A 56 -2.42 -0.71 12.99
C ILE A 56 -2.27 -1.95 12.12
N ALA A 57 -1.88 -3.08 12.73
CA ALA A 57 -1.82 -4.38 12.07
C ALA A 57 -3.20 -5.03 12.16
N ALA A 58 -3.78 -5.38 11.00
CA ALA A 58 -5.19 -5.77 10.90
C ALA A 58 -5.40 -6.89 9.90
N ARG A 59 -6.63 -7.44 9.88
CA ARG A 59 -7.14 -8.31 8.81
C ARG A 59 -8.14 -7.54 7.97
N LYS A 60 -8.04 -7.63 6.64
CA LYS A 60 -9.09 -7.10 5.76
C LYS A 60 -10.17 -8.15 5.52
N HIS A 61 -11.28 -8.02 6.24
CA HIS A 61 -12.38 -9.00 6.21
C HIS A 61 -13.26 -8.91 4.96
N GLN A 62 -13.42 -7.70 4.41
CA GLN A 62 -14.32 -7.42 3.28
C GLN A 62 -13.71 -6.38 2.35
N GLY A 63 -14.22 -6.31 1.11
CA GLY A 63 -13.78 -5.34 0.10
C GLY A 63 -12.29 -5.44 -0.19
N ARG A 64 -11.74 -6.67 -0.19
CA ARG A 64 -10.32 -6.94 -0.48
C ARG A 64 -9.97 -6.49 -1.90
N LEU A 65 -10.84 -6.82 -2.86
CA LEU A 65 -10.83 -6.28 -4.22
C LEU A 65 -12.15 -5.58 -4.51
N LEU A 66 -12.06 -4.40 -5.12
CA LEU A 66 -13.20 -3.60 -5.51
C LEU A 66 -13.07 -3.23 -6.99
N PRO A 67 -14.16 -3.23 -7.76
CA PRO A 67 -14.09 -2.85 -9.17
C PRO A 67 -13.58 -1.41 -9.30
N SER A 68 -12.62 -1.20 -10.21
CA SER A 68 -12.18 0.14 -10.57
C SER A 68 -13.20 0.79 -11.52
N PRO A 69 -13.33 2.12 -11.49
CA PRO A 69 -14.13 2.81 -12.51
C PRO A 69 -13.59 2.49 -13.92
N PRO A 70 -14.46 2.40 -14.94
CA PRO A 70 -14.05 2.07 -16.31
C PRO A 70 -12.98 3.00 -16.87
N GLU A 71 -13.00 4.28 -16.47
CA GLU A 71 -12.10 5.33 -16.97
C GLU A 71 -10.67 5.18 -16.46
N TYR A 72 -10.46 4.38 -15.41
CA TYR A 72 -9.14 4.13 -14.81
C TYR A 72 -8.44 2.93 -15.45
N ARG A 73 -9.09 2.24 -16.39
CA ARG A 73 -8.57 1.01 -16.98
C ARG A 73 -7.46 1.28 -17.98
N ILE A 74 -6.35 0.58 -17.84
CA ILE A 74 -5.22 0.64 -18.77
C ILE A 74 -5.35 -0.51 -19.77
N GLY A 75 -6.03 -0.29 -20.89
CA GLY A 75 -6.24 -1.33 -21.90
C GLY A 75 -7.34 -2.32 -21.55
N GLU A 76 -7.25 -3.53 -22.12
CA GLU A 76 -8.36 -4.49 -22.09
C GLU A 76 -8.46 -5.27 -20.77
N GLY A 77 -9.68 -5.65 -20.41
CA GLY A 77 -10.00 -6.49 -19.25
C GLY A 77 -10.81 -5.80 -18.16
N ALA A 78 -11.19 -6.57 -17.15
CA ALA A 78 -11.80 -6.04 -15.93
C ALA A 78 -10.77 -5.31 -15.07
N GLY A 79 -11.16 -4.25 -14.38
CA GLY A 79 -10.27 -3.47 -13.51
C GLY A 79 -10.69 -3.59 -12.06
N TYR A 80 -9.72 -3.82 -11.17
CA TYR A 80 -9.91 -3.92 -9.74
C TYR A 80 -8.84 -3.13 -9.00
N TYR A 81 -9.20 -2.45 -7.93
CA TYR A 81 -8.23 -1.91 -6.99
C TYR A 81 -8.33 -2.66 -5.66
N PHE A 82 -7.21 -2.68 -4.94
CA PHE A 82 -7.14 -3.27 -3.62
C PHE A 82 -6.24 -2.44 -2.71
N SER A 83 -6.49 -2.58 -1.41
CA SER A 83 -5.81 -1.78 -0.39
C SER A 83 -5.26 -2.71 0.67
N HIS A 84 -4.01 -3.12 0.48
CA HIS A 84 -3.21 -3.87 1.47
C HIS A 84 -2.69 -2.96 2.59
N LEU A 85 -2.70 -1.65 2.36
CA LEU A 85 -2.30 -0.60 3.28
C LEU A 85 -3.29 0.58 3.12
N LEU A 86 -3.66 1.21 4.24
CA LEU A 86 -4.36 2.50 4.24
C LEU A 86 -3.44 3.59 4.78
N ASN A 87 -3.59 4.79 4.22
CA ASN A 87 -2.72 5.96 4.40
C ASN A 87 -1.30 5.74 3.85
N CYS A 88 -0.53 6.82 3.84
CA CYS A 88 0.83 6.86 3.31
C CYS A 88 1.76 7.59 4.27
N LEU A 89 3.06 7.26 4.24
CA LEU A 89 4.07 7.97 5.04
C LEU A 89 4.35 9.39 4.53
N TYR A 90 4.10 9.66 3.26
CA TYR A 90 4.17 10.98 2.65
C TYR A 90 3.04 11.89 3.13
N ASP A 91 3.29 13.20 3.12
CA ASP A 91 2.33 14.23 3.55
C ASP A 91 2.09 15.26 2.45
N CYS A 92 1.67 14.80 1.27
CA CYS A 92 1.26 15.68 0.20
C CYS A 92 0.04 16.50 0.64
N ARG A 93 0.12 17.83 0.58
CA ARG A 93 -0.94 18.74 1.05
C ARG A 93 -2.26 18.60 0.29
N TYR A 94 -2.20 18.11 -0.95
CA TYR A 94 -3.34 17.88 -1.83
C TYR A 94 -3.86 16.42 -1.76
N CYS A 95 -3.31 15.57 -0.89
CA CYS A 95 -3.68 14.16 -0.85
C CYS A 95 -5.15 13.97 -0.44
N PHE A 96 -5.95 13.35 -1.31
CA PHE A 96 -7.38 13.14 -1.06
C PHE A 96 -7.65 12.23 0.14
N LEU A 97 -6.72 11.33 0.50
CA LEU A 97 -6.85 10.46 1.68
C LEU A 97 -7.02 11.27 2.98
N GLN A 98 -6.49 12.49 3.01
CA GLN A 98 -6.63 13.40 4.16
C GLN A 98 -8.06 13.95 4.30
N GLY A 99 -8.84 13.96 3.21
CA GLY A 99 -10.28 14.23 3.22
C GLY A 99 -11.13 12.97 3.41
N MET A 100 -10.60 11.79 3.06
CA MET A 100 -11.28 10.51 3.19
C MET A 100 -11.24 9.95 4.62
N TYR A 101 -10.12 10.14 5.32
CA TYR A 101 -9.90 9.60 6.67
C TYR A 101 -9.63 10.70 7.68
N ARG A 102 -10.28 10.59 8.85
CA ARG A 102 -10.01 11.43 10.02
C ARG A 102 -8.71 11.04 10.73
N SER A 103 -8.19 9.85 10.45
CA SER A 103 -6.94 9.33 11.02
C SER A 103 -5.79 9.41 10.04
N ALA A 104 -4.59 9.72 10.53
CA ALA A 104 -3.32 9.63 9.80
C ALA A 104 -2.51 8.37 10.15
N HIS A 105 -3.05 7.46 10.98
CA HIS A 105 -2.42 6.18 11.27
C HIS A 105 -2.37 5.30 10.02
N TYR A 106 -1.36 4.44 9.94
CA TYR A 106 -1.26 3.46 8.87
C TYR A 106 -2.05 2.23 9.26
N VAL A 107 -2.86 1.69 8.36
CA VAL A 107 -3.51 0.38 8.58
C VAL A 107 -2.91 -0.62 7.62
N TRP A 108 -2.12 -1.55 8.11
CA TRP A 108 -1.50 -2.61 7.32
C TRP A 108 -2.29 -3.90 7.50
N PHE A 109 -2.86 -4.39 6.39
CA PHE A 109 -3.59 -5.65 6.37
C PHE A 109 -2.63 -6.81 6.11
N LEU A 110 -2.53 -7.76 7.04
CA LEU A 110 -1.51 -8.81 6.99
C LEU A 110 -1.89 -10.03 6.14
N ASN A 111 -3.19 -10.20 5.87
CA ASN A 111 -3.79 -11.37 5.21
C ASN A 111 -3.61 -11.36 3.67
N TYR A 112 -2.39 -11.18 3.19
CA TYR A 112 -2.06 -11.12 1.76
C TYR A 112 -2.49 -12.37 0.99
N GLU A 113 -2.49 -13.52 1.64
CA GLU A 113 -2.91 -14.81 1.08
C GLU A 113 -4.38 -14.78 0.64
N GLU A 114 -5.24 -14.07 1.36
CA GLU A 114 -6.65 -13.91 1.00
C GLU A 114 -6.82 -12.99 -0.21
N PHE A 115 -6.02 -11.91 -0.31
CA PHE A 115 -6.02 -11.09 -1.53
C PHE A 115 -5.53 -11.90 -2.73
N ALA A 116 -4.50 -12.74 -2.54
CA ALA A 116 -3.98 -13.59 -3.60
C ALA A 116 -5.02 -14.61 -4.08
N GLN A 117 -5.80 -15.19 -3.16
CA GLN A 117 -6.89 -16.09 -3.51
C GLN A 117 -7.95 -15.39 -4.37
N ASP A 118 -8.44 -14.24 -3.92
CA ASP A 118 -9.45 -13.48 -4.69
C ASP A 118 -8.90 -13.03 -6.06
N ILE A 119 -7.62 -12.65 -6.16
CA ILE A 119 -6.97 -12.30 -7.44
C ILE A 119 -7.00 -13.51 -8.39
N ARG A 120 -6.63 -14.71 -7.92
CA ARG A 120 -6.66 -15.94 -8.75
C ARG A 120 -8.06 -16.24 -9.26
N GLU A 121 -9.07 -16.09 -8.42
CA GLU A 121 -10.47 -16.32 -8.78
C GLU A 121 -10.96 -15.37 -9.88
N LEU A 122 -10.54 -14.10 -9.85
CA LEU A 122 -10.88 -13.13 -10.89
C LEU A 122 -10.09 -13.38 -12.19
N VAL A 123 -8.81 -13.73 -12.08
CA VAL A 123 -7.96 -14.04 -13.24
C VAL A 123 -8.48 -15.26 -14.02
N ALA A 124 -9.09 -16.23 -13.34
CA ALA A 124 -9.73 -17.38 -13.97
C ALA A 124 -10.96 -17.00 -14.83
N GLN A 125 -11.54 -15.81 -14.61
CA GLN A 125 -12.70 -15.31 -15.36
C GLN A 125 -12.30 -14.54 -16.63
N GLY A 126 -11.03 -14.10 -16.74
CA GLY A 126 -10.50 -13.47 -17.94
C GLY A 126 -9.45 -12.37 -17.69
N PRO A 127 -9.08 -11.62 -18.75
CA PRO A 127 -8.13 -10.52 -18.67
C PRO A 127 -8.51 -9.51 -17.59
N SER A 128 -7.55 -9.19 -16.73
CA SER A 128 -7.80 -8.41 -15.52
C SER A 128 -6.62 -7.51 -15.15
N TRP A 129 -6.93 -6.33 -14.61
CA TRP A 129 -6.00 -5.38 -14.05
C TRP A 129 -6.22 -5.20 -12.56
N PHE A 130 -5.13 -5.18 -11.80
CA PHE A 130 -5.11 -5.01 -10.37
C PHE A 130 -4.28 -3.77 -10.00
N TYR A 131 -4.93 -2.76 -9.42
CA TYR A 131 -4.29 -1.49 -9.08
C TYR A 131 -3.95 -1.44 -7.60
N SER A 132 -2.65 -1.38 -7.30
CA SER A 132 -2.13 -1.03 -5.98
C SER A 132 -1.84 0.47 -5.91
N GLY A 133 -1.91 1.05 -4.71
CA GLY A 133 -1.59 2.47 -4.48
C GLY A 133 -2.79 3.40 -4.61
N TYR A 134 -4.02 2.88 -4.48
CA TYR A 134 -5.23 3.70 -4.39
C TYR A 134 -5.36 4.36 -3.01
N ASP A 135 -5.39 3.57 -1.93
CA ASP A 135 -5.50 4.07 -0.54
C ASP A 135 -4.14 4.21 0.18
N CYS A 136 -3.04 4.04 -0.54
CA CYS A 136 -1.68 4.14 -0.04
C CYS A 136 -0.69 4.49 -1.16
N ASP A 137 0.61 4.49 -0.87
CA ASP A 137 1.64 4.42 -1.90
C ASP A 137 2.19 2.99 -1.92
N SER A 138 2.21 2.34 -3.09
CA SER A 138 2.53 0.92 -3.20
C SER A 138 3.91 0.53 -2.67
N LEU A 139 4.90 1.44 -2.77
CA LEU A 139 6.30 1.12 -2.48
C LEU A 139 6.86 1.91 -1.30
N ALA A 140 6.19 2.98 -0.84
CA ALA A 140 6.76 3.84 0.20
C ALA A 140 7.04 3.10 1.51
N LEU A 141 6.08 2.30 2.00
CA LEU A 141 6.21 1.54 3.24
C LEU A 141 6.65 0.08 3.01
N ASP A 142 6.90 -0.30 1.75
CA ASP A 142 7.30 -1.65 1.36
C ASP A 142 8.51 -2.21 2.12
N PRO A 143 9.55 -1.42 2.48
CA PRO A 143 10.64 -1.93 3.30
C PRO A 143 10.20 -2.52 4.63
N VAL A 144 9.02 -2.15 5.14
CA VAL A 144 8.41 -2.67 6.37
C VAL A 144 7.41 -3.77 6.06
N THR A 145 6.59 -3.61 5.01
CA THR A 145 5.45 -4.50 4.74
C THR A 145 5.81 -5.73 3.90
N GLY A 146 6.89 -5.68 3.11
CA GLY A 146 7.26 -6.74 2.17
C GLY A 146 6.16 -7.04 1.14
N PHE A 147 5.39 -6.02 0.77
CA PHE A 147 4.24 -6.17 -0.11
C PHE A 147 4.68 -6.46 -1.55
N ALA A 148 5.67 -5.72 -2.03
CA ALA A 148 6.17 -5.81 -3.40
C ALA A 148 6.69 -7.21 -3.70
N ASP A 149 7.51 -7.80 -2.81
CA ASP A 149 8.00 -9.18 -3.01
C ASP A 149 6.86 -10.19 -3.09
N PHE A 150 5.90 -10.15 -2.15
CA PHE A 150 4.74 -11.02 -2.18
C PHE A 150 3.92 -10.86 -3.47
N ALA A 151 3.67 -9.62 -3.90
CA ALA A 151 2.89 -9.33 -5.09
C ALA A 151 3.64 -9.78 -6.36
N LEU A 152 4.94 -9.54 -6.46
CA LEU A 152 5.74 -9.96 -7.60
C LEU A 152 5.81 -11.48 -7.70
N ASP A 153 5.97 -12.20 -6.58
CA ASP A 153 5.92 -13.66 -6.56
C ASP A 153 4.56 -14.18 -7.04
N LEU A 154 3.46 -13.60 -6.54
CA LEU A 154 2.12 -13.95 -6.99
C LEU A 154 1.94 -13.74 -8.51
N PHE A 155 2.32 -12.57 -9.02
CA PHE A 155 2.09 -12.23 -10.43
C PHE A 155 3.03 -12.94 -11.40
N ALA A 156 4.19 -13.42 -10.93
CA ALA A 156 5.06 -14.31 -11.71
C ALA A 156 4.38 -15.65 -12.03
N ASP A 157 3.54 -16.16 -11.13
CA ASP A 157 2.80 -17.42 -11.29
C ASP A 157 1.47 -17.26 -12.03
N LEU A 158 1.05 -16.04 -12.33
CA LEU A 158 -0.22 -15.76 -13.01
C LEU A 158 -0.06 -15.65 -14.53
N PRO A 159 -1.11 -15.97 -15.31
CA PRO A 159 -1.12 -15.76 -16.76
C PRO A 159 -0.80 -14.31 -17.14
N ALA A 160 -0.22 -14.11 -18.33
CA ALA A 160 0.17 -12.79 -18.83
C ALA A 160 -0.99 -11.77 -18.95
N HIS A 161 -2.24 -12.24 -18.97
CA HIS A 161 -3.45 -11.39 -18.98
C HIS A 161 -3.85 -10.89 -17.59
N ALA A 162 -3.20 -11.35 -16.52
CA ALA A 162 -3.37 -10.85 -15.16
C ALA A 162 -2.30 -9.79 -14.87
N ARG A 163 -2.69 -8.52 -14.88
CA ARG A 163 -1.76 -7.40 -14.84
C ARG A 163 -1.82 -6.64 -13.52
N LEU A 164 -0.67 -6.32 -12.95
CA LEU A 164 -0.53 -5.52 -11.73
C LEU A 164 -0.01 -4.13 -12.08
N GLU A 165 -0.61 -3.10 -11.50
CA GLU A 165 0.00 -1.77 -11.43
C GLU A 165 0.46 -1.46 -10.00
N LEU A 166 1.73 -1.09 -9.86
CA LEU A 166 2.33 -0.57 -8.63
C LEU A 166 2.50 0.96 -8.78
N ARG A 167 1.58 1.73 -8.20
CA ARG A 167 1.62 3.20 -8.27
C ARG A 167 2.38 3.82 -7.10
N THR A 168 3.36 4.67 -7.39
CA THR A 168 4.25 5.19 -6.36
C THR A 168 4.81 6.60 -6.61
N LYS A 169 5.22 7.28 -5.54
CA LYS A 169 6.16 8.41 -5.50
C LYS A 169 7.48 8.04 -4.81
N SER A 170 7.68 6.76 -4.49
CA SER A 170 8.80 6.25 -3.73
C SER A 170 10.01 5.97 -4.59
N THR A 171 11.17 5.86 -3.94
CA THR A 171 12.42 5.35 -4.50
C THR A 171 12.76 3.95 -3.99
N GLN A 172 11.87 3.33 -3.21
CA GLN A 172 12.07 2.01 -2.61
C GLN A 172 11.81 0.90 -3.63
N ILE A 173 12.72 0.75 -4.57
CA ILE A 173 12.60 -0.17 -5.72
C ILE A 173 13.42 -1.47 -5.57
N ARG A 174 13.89 -1.78 -4.35
CA ARG A 174 14.83 -2.90 -4.14
C ARG A 174 14.23 -4.25 -4.52
N SER A 175 12.97 -4.51 -4.15
CA SER A 175 12.27 -5.75 -4.49
C SER A 175 12.04 -5.91 -6.00
N LEU A 176 11.93 -4.79 -6.73
CA LEU A 176 11.82 -4.79 -8.19
C LEU A 176 13.18 -5.09 -8.85
N LEU A 177 14.27 -4.52 -8.34
CA LEU A 177 15.64 -4.76 -8.85
C LEU A 177 16.20 -6.14 -8.50
N ALA A 178 15.60 -6.86 -7.55
CA ALA A 178 16.07 -8.15 -7.08
C ALA A 178 15.71 -9.32 -8.01
N ARG A 179 15.02 -9.06 -9.13
CA ARG A 179 14.47 -10.07 -10.03
C ARG A 179 14.41 -9.55 -11.47
N GLU A 180 14.22 -10.46 -12.42
CA GLU A 180 13.94 -10.10 -13.80
C GLU A 180 12.56 -9.41 -13.92
N PRO A 181 12.41 -8.42 -14.82
CA PRO A 181 11.13 -7.73 -15.02
C PRO A 181 10.01 -8.68 -15.46
N LEU A 182 8.85 -8.56 -14.80
CA LEU A 182 7.65 -9.33 -15.13
C LEU A 182 6.83 -8.59 -16.19
N GLN A 183 6.49 -9.25 -17.29
CA GLN A 183 5.75 -8.63 -18.42
C GLN A 183 4.33 -8.16 -18.04
N ASN A 184 3.77 -8.71 -16.97
CA ASN A 184 2.45 -8.39 -16.47
C ASN A 184 2.48 -7.47 -15.23
N VAL A 185 3.61 -6.83 -14.93
CA VAL A 185 3.71 -5.86 -13.84
C VAL A 185 4.18 -4.50 -14.37
N VAL A 186 3.40 -3.46 -14.09
CA VAL A 186 3.70 -2.07 -14.47
C VAL A 186 3.99 -1.28 -13.21
N THR A 187 5.16 -0.62 -13.16
CA THR A 187 5.49 0.33 -12.09
C THR A 187 5.19 1.75 -12.58
N ALA A 188 4.20 2.40 -11.99
CA ALA A 188 3.76 3.73 -12.38
C ALA A 188 4.26 4.80 -11.39
N PHE A 189 5.13 5.71 -11.86
CA PHE A 189 5.63 6.82 -11.06
C PHE A 189 4.74 8.06 -11.21
N SER A 190 4.28 8.58 -10.07
CA SER A 190 3.57 9.86 -10.03
C SER A 190 4.56 11.03 -9.99
N PHE A 191 4.36 12.00 -10.86
CA PHE A 191 5.11 13.25 -10.91
C PHE A 191 4.19 14.46 -10.80
N THR A 192 4.77 15.56 -10.34
CA THR A 192 4.17 16.91 -10.34
C THR A 192 5.23 17.89 -10.84
N PRO A 193 4.85 19.09 -11.32
CA PRO A 193 5.83 20.12 -11.64
C PRO A 193 6.69 20.44 -10.42
N ALA A 194 7.99 20.70 -10.62
CA ALA A 194 8.95 20.91 -9.53
C ALA A 194 8.52 21.97 -8.50
N ALA A 195 7.96 23.09 -8.95
CA ALA A 195 7.43 24.13 -8.07
C ALA A 195 6.31 23.61 -7.14
N VAL A 196 5.42 22.75 -7.67
CA VAL A 196 4.32 22.14 -6.91
C VAL A 196 4.85 21.08 -5.95
N GLY A 197 5.74 20.21 -6.44
CA GLY A 197 6.38 19.16 -5.63
C GLY A 197 7.10 19.75 -4.42
N ASN A 198 7.95 20.75 -4.64
CA ASN A 198 8.72 21.42 -3.59
C ASN A 198 7.83 22.11 -2.54
N ALA A 199 6.70 22.70 -2.97
CA ALA A 199 5.81 23.42 -2.07
C ALA A 199 4.85 22.50 -1.30
N LEU A 200 4.39 21.40 -1.91
CA LEU A 200 3.24 20.64 -1.41
C LEU A 200 3.51 19.17 -1.09
N GLU A 201 4.57 18.55 -1.63
CA GLU A 201 4.86 17.11 -1.46
C GLU A 201 5.84 16.85 -0.31
N LEU A 202 5.37 17.07 0.93
CA LEU A 202 6.23 16.90 2.11
C LEU A 202 6.60 15.44 2.33
N LYS A 203 7.87 15.21 2.69
CA LYS A 203 8.48 13.89 2.94
C LYS A 203 8.53 12.96 1.71
N VAL A 204 8.18 13.46 0.52
CA VAL A 204 8.29 12.74 -0.75
C VAL A 204 9.70 12.90 -1.32
N PRO A 205 10.28 11.87 -1.95
CA PRO A 205 11.51 12.03 -2.72
C PRO A 205 11.38 13.10 -3.82
N ALA A 206 12.44 13.88 -4.01
CA ALA A 206 12.54 14.84 -5.10
C ALA A 206 12.31 14.17 -6.47
N ILE A 207 11.86 14.95 -7.45
CA ILE A 207 11.51 14.45 -8.79
C ILE A 207 12.70 13.75 -9.44
N GLU A 208 13.89 14.33 -9.34
CA GLU A 208 15.12 13.81 -9.93
C GLU A 208 15.47 12.43 -9.35
N LYS A 209 15.21 12.23 -8.05
CA LYS A 209 15.42 10.92 -7.39
C LYS A 209 14.41 9.88 -7.87
N ARG A 210 13.16 10.27 -8.10
CA ARG A 210 12.14 9.38 -8.68
C ARG A 210 12.46 9.01 -10.12
N VAL A 211 12.89 9.96 -10.95
CA VAL A 211 13.37 9.70 -12.32
C VAL A 211 14.58 8.77 -12.29
N ALA A 212 15.56 9.02 -11.42
CA ALA A 212 16.73 8.14 -11.29
C ALA A 212 16.39 6.73 -10.79
N ALA A 213 15.32 6.57 -10.00
CA ALA A 213 14.80 5.26 -9.64
C ALA A 213 14.13 4.57 -10.83
N MET A 214 13.30 5.31 -11.59
CA MET A 214 12.62 4.81 -12.79
C MET A 214 13.60 4.35 -13.87
N VAL A 215 14.71 5.06 -14.10
CA VAL A 215 15.75 4.68 -15.08
C VAL A 215 16.47 3.37 -14.73
N LYS A 216 16.44 2.93 -13.46
CA LYS A 216 17.04 1.67 -13.05
C LYS A 216 16.13 0.46 -13.30
N LEU A 217 14.84 0.69 -13.53
CA LEU A 217 13.83 -0.33 -13.81
C LEU A 217 13.68 -0.51 -15.32
#